data_AF-Q1IV46-F1
#
_entry.id   AF-Q1IV46-F1
#
_cell.length_a   1.000
_cell.length_b   1.000
_cell.length_c   1.000
_cell.angle_alpha   90.00
_cell.angle_beta   90.00
_cell.angle_gamma   90.00
#
_symmetry.space_group_name_H-M   'P 1'
#
loop_
_entity.id
_entity.type
_entity.pdbx_description
1 polymer ?
#
loop_
_entity_poly.entity_id
_entity_poly.type
_entity_poly.pdbx_seq_one_letter_code
_entity_poly.pdbx_strand_id
1 'polypeptide(L)'
;MKNFVIATLLVSGLASAAVASPRAASSPKERVKLVRIARNLEINPLAFEAVQQRQWAAEFIVKAPDLHLELCEPVLHPLERGNPNYNSQLSMQFMVSSAAFMVKHPKVKDPVKIQTAGVEGTLKAYQSILKVDKDAHFDFLDGLMQQKQDGQLENYVASISSTCGEMAEQAPRHKRKLIP
;
A
#
# COMPACT_ATOMS: atom_id res chain seq x y z
N MET A 1 -52.60 -38.15 -47.84
CA MET A 1 -51.88 -36.90 -48.16
C MET A 1 -52.24 -35.84 -47.14
N LYS A 2 -51.34 -35.51 -46.21
CA LYS A 2 -50.86 -34.16 -45.86
C LYS A 2 -50.25 -34.22 -44.45
N ASN A 3 -48.94 -34.17 -44.40
CA ASN A 3 -48.12 -34.08 -43.20
C ASN A 3 -48.39 -32.73 -42.51
N PHE A 4 -48.34 -32.68 -41.18
CA PHE A 4 -47.99 -31.44 -40.48
C PHE A 4 -46.99 -31.70 -39.35
N VAL A 5 -45.92 -30.93 -39.45
CA VAL A 5 -44.64 -31.03 -38.75
C VAL A 5 -44.76 -30.52 -37.32
N ILE A 6 -44.27 -31.29 -36.36
CA ILE A 6 -44.08 -30.84 -34.97
C ILE A 6 -42.85 -29.92 -34.95
N ALA A 7 -43.08 -28.64 -34.72
CA ALA A 7 -42.04 -27.62 -34.62
C ALA A 7 -41.39 -27.66 -33.23
N THR A 8 -40.13 -28.11 -33.18
CA THR A 8 -39.29 -28.08 -31.99
C THR A 8 -38.80 -26.64 -31.74
N LEU A 9 -39.33 -25.98 -30.71
CA LEU A 9 -38.83 -24.68 -30.24
C LEU A 9 -37.50 -24.88 -29.49
N LEU A 10 -36.38 -24.66 -30.19
CA LEU A 10 -35.05 -24.46 -29.57
C LEU A 10 -35.02 -23.09 -28.90
N VAL A 11 -35.10 -23.06 -27.56
CA VAL A 11 -34.79 -21.87 -26.76
C VAL A 11 -33.27 -21.82 -26.57
N SER A 12 -32.56 -21.18 -27.49
CA SER A 12 -31.14 -20.83 -27.31
C SER A 12 -31.05 -19.71 -26.26
N GLY A 13 -30.66 -20.06 -25.04
CA GLY A 13 -30.28 -19.08 -24.02
C GLY A 13 -29.03 -18.32 -24.46
N LEU A 14 -29.17 -17.03 -24.80
CA LEU A 14 -28.03 -16.13 -24.89
C LEU A 14 -27.47 -15.98 -23.47
N ALA A 15 -26.38 -16.69 -23.18
CA ALA A 15 -25.53 -16.37 -22.06
C ALA A 15 -24.94 -14.98 -22.31
N SER A 16 -25.49 -13.95 -21.66
CA SER A 16 -24.82 -12.66 -21.57
C SER A 16 -23.50 -12.88 -20.83
N ALA A 17 -22.41 -12.97 -21.57
CA ALA A 17 -21.08 -12.79 -21.02
C ALA A 17 -21.07 -11.40 -20.37
N ALA A 18 -21.14 -11.35 -19.04
CA ALA A 18 -20.98 -10.12 -18.29
C ALA A 18 -19.54 -9.64 -18.53
N VAL A 19 -19.38 -8.76 -19.52
CA VAL A 19 -18.13 -8.07 -19.77
C VAL A 19 -17.89 -7.22 -18.53
N ALA A 20 -16.94 -7.63 -17.68
CA ALA A 20 -16.59 -6.89 -16.48
C ALA A 20 -16.18 -5.47 -16.91
N SER A 21 -17.03 -4.49 -16.64
CA SER A 21 -16.71 -3.10 -16.93
C SER A 21 -15.50 -2.70 -16.07
N PRO A 22 -14.48 -2.03 -16.65
CA PRO A 22 -13.35 -1.57 -15.88
C PRO A 22 -13.84 -0.71 -14.72
N ARG A 23 -13.31 -0.97 -13.52
CA ARG A 23 -13.72 -0.26 -12.30
C ARG A 23 -13.50 1.25 -12.50
N ALA A 24 -14.49 2.04 -12.10
CA ALA A 24 -14.37 3.50 -12.12
C ALA A 24 -13.26 3.98 -11.15
N ALA A 25 -12.77 5.20 -11.37
CA ALA A 25 -11.84 5.85 -10.44
C ALA A 25 -12.38 5.86 -9.00
N SER A 26 -11.49 5.86 -8.02
CA SER A 26 -11.83 5.87 -6.61
C SER A 26 -12.69 7.08 -6.23
N SER A 27 -13.76 6.83 -5.47
CA SER A 27 -14.67 7.86 -5.01
C SER A 27 -14.09 8.67 -3.85
N PRO A 28 -14.54 9.92 -3.63
CA PRO A 28 -14.15 10.71 -2.46
C PRO A 28 -14.44 10.00 -1.13
N LYS A 29 -15.53 9.24 -1.03
CA LYS A 29 -15.89 8.48 0.17
C LYS A 29 -14.89 7.37 0.48
N GLU A 30 -14.47 6.63 -0.54
CA GLU A 30 -13.45 5.59 -0.37
C GLU A 30 -12.10 6.19 0.03
N ARG A 31 -11.70 7.30 -0.60
CA ARG A 31 -10.47 8.04 -0.26
C ARG A 31 -10.46 8.52 1.19
N VAL A 32 -11.56 9.11 1.67
CA VAL A 32 -11.72 9.50 3.08
C VAL A 32 -11.66 8.28 4.00
N LYS A 33 -12.26 7.15 3.59
CA LYS A 33 -12.22 5.90 4.36
C LYS A 33 -10.80 5.34 4.47
N LEU A 34 -10.00 5.36 3.40
CA LEU A 34 -8.60 4.93 3.44
C LEU A 34 -7.78 5.75 4.43
N VAL A 35 -7.90 7.08 4.38
CA VAL A 35 -7.17 7.98 5.31
C VAL A 35 -7.56 7.71 6.76
N ARG A 36 -8.85 7.48 7.03
CA ARG A 36 -9.33 7.12 8.37
C ARG A 36 -8.77 5.78 8.84
N ILE A 37 -8.78 4.77 7.98
CA ILE A 37 -8.24 3.44 8.29
C ILE A 37 -6.74 3.53 8.59
N ALA A 38 -5.97 4.23 7.76
CA ALA A 38 -4.55 4.43 8.00
C ALA A 38 -4.30 4.98 9.42
N ARG A 39 -5.04 6.03 9.80
CA ARG A 39 -4.92 6.63 11.14
C ARG A 39 -5.36 5.71 12.26
N ASN A 40 -6.43 4.95 12.08
CA ASN A 40 -6.91 4.01 13.09
C ASN A 40 -5.88 2.90 13.33
N LEU A 41 -5.29 2.36 12.28
CA LEU A 41 -4.27 1.31 12.36
C LEU A 41 -2.93 1.83 12.94
N GLU A 42 -2.59 3.11 12.75
CA GLU A 42 -1.46 3.74 13.45
C GLU A 42 -1.65 3.78 14.98
N ILE A 43 -2.90 3.99 15.44
CA ILE A 43 -3.22 4.17 16.87
C ILE A 43 -3.52 2.83 17.54
N ASN A 44 -4.32 1.98 16.90
CA ASN A 44 -4.80 0.71 17.45
C ASN A 44 -4.56 -0.45 16.47
N PRO A 45 -3.29 -0.78 16.15
CA PRO A 45 -2.96 -1.77 15.11
C PRO A 45 -3.46 -3.19 15.42
N LEU A 46 -3.70 -3.50 16.70
CA LEU A 46 -4.12 -4.81 17.20
C LEU A 46 -5.60 -4.86 17.62
N ALA A 47 -6.38 -3.82 17.36
CA ALA A 47 -7.81 -3.84 17.66
C ALA A 47 -8.54 -4.92 16.84
N PHE A 48 -9.67 -5.40 17.35
CA PHE A 48 -10.44 -6.48 16.72
C PHE A 48 -10.85 -6.11 15.28
N GLU A 49 -11.28 -4.88 15.05
CA GLU A 49 -11.68 -4.37 13.74
C GLU A 49 -10.50 -4.12 12.79
N ALA A 50 -9.26 -4.11 13.29
CA ALA A 50 -8.07 -3.81 12.49
C ALA A 50 -7.87 -4.82 11.33
N VAL A 51 -8.32 -6.07 11.51
CA VAL A 51 -8.30 -7.11 10.46
C VAL A 51 -9.17 -6.69 9.28
N GLN A 52 -10.43 -6.33 9.52
CA GLN A 52 -11.35 -5.89 8.46
C GLN A 52 -10.91 -4.59 7.81
N GLN A 53 -10.31 -3.68 8.59
CA GLN A 53 -9.75 -2.44 8.07
C GLN A 53 -8.58 -2.70 7.11
N ARG A 54 -7.62 -3.57 7.48
CA ARG A 54 -6.50 -3.97 6.61
C ARG A 54 -7.00 -4.66 5.34
N GLN A 55 -7.95 -5.59 5.46
CA GLN A 55 -8.51 -6.27 4.30
C GLN A 55 -9.17 -5.29 3.32
N TRP A 56 -10.03 -4.41 3.82
CA TRP A 56 -10.67 -3.41 2.97
C TRP A 56 -9.64 -2.48 2.31
N ALA A 57 -8.62 -2.05 3.05
CA ALA A 57 -7.59 -1.16 2.52
C ALA A 57 -6.73 -1.85 1.45
N ALA A 58 -6.33 -3.11 1.68
CA ALA A 58 -5.60 -3.91 0.69
C ALA A 58 -6.39 -4.02 -0.62
N GLU A 59 -7.66 -4.39 -0.53
CA GLU A 59 -8.53 -4.49 -1.71
C GLU A 59 -8.70 -3.14 -2.41
N PHE A 60 -8.87 -2.06 -1.65
CA PHE A 60 -9.00 -0.73 -2.22
C PHE A 60 -7.73 -0.29 -2.96
N ILE A 61 -6.55 -0.48 -2.35
CA ILE A 61 -5.25 -0.12 -2.95
C ILE A 61 -5.02 -0.90 -4.25
N VAL A 62 -5.33 -2.20 -4.26
CA VAL A 62 -5.16 -3.05 -5.46
C VAL A 62 -6.18 -2.70 -6.56
N LYS A 63 -7.43 -2.42 -6.20
CA LYS A 63 -8.53 -2.26 -7.18
C LYS A 63 -8.73 -0.81 -7.64
N ALA A 64 -8.19 0.20 -6.97
CA ALA A 64 -8.35 1.60 -7.36
C ALA A 64 -7.45 1.94 -8.56
N PRO A 65 -7.99 2.13 -9.77
CA PRO A 65 -7.18 2.31 -10.98
C PRO A 65 -6.47 3.67 -11.04
N ASP A 66 -6.80 4.59 -10.14
CA ASP A 66 -6.24 5.94 -10.03
C ASP A 66 -5.30 6.10 -8.83
N LEU A 67 -5.01 5.00 -8.12
CA LEU A 67 -4.13 4.95 -6.96
C LEU A 67 -3.03 3.89 -7.18
N HIS A 68 -2.06 4.21 -8.01
CA HIS A 68 -0.92 3.34 -8.27
C HIS A 68 0.17 3.57 -7.21
N LEU A 69 0.26 2.65 -6.25
CA LEU A 69 1.34 2.62 -5.27
C LEU A 69 2.49 1.75 -5.79
N GLU A 70 3.64 2.37 -6.04
CA GLU A 70 4.89 1.65 -6.30
C GLU A 70 5.55 1.27 -4.97
N LEU A 71 5.79 -0.02 -4.79
CA LEU A 71 6.43 -0.56 -3.59
C LEU A 71 7.94 -0.64 -3.80
N CYS A 72 8.69 -0.18 -2.80
CA CYS A 72 10.14 -0.23 -2.80
C CYS A 72 10.61 -1.39 -1.93
N GLU A 73 11.04 -2.47 -2.58
CA GLU A 73 11.41 -3.73 -1.91
C GLU A 73 12.46 -3.58 -0.80
N PRO A 74 13.54 -2.81 -0.97
CA PRO A 74 14.47 -2.46 0.12
C PRO A 74 13.83 -1.93 1.41
N VAL A 75 12.68 -1.24 1.30
CA VAL A 75 11.93 -0.75 2.47
C VAL A 75 10.95 -1.82 2.98
N LEU A 76 10.31 -2.54 2.07
CA LEU A 76 9.24 -3.49 2.39
C LEU A 76 9.77 -4.83 2.93
N HIS A 77 10.78 -5.41 2.29
CA HIS A 77 11.33 -6.72 2.64
C HIS A 77 11.82 -6.84 4.11
N PRO A 78 12.47 -5.82 4.71
CA PRO A 78 12.77 -5.87 6.15
C PRO A 78 11.51 -6.01 6.99
N LEU A 79 10.42 -5.28 6.67
CA LEU A 79 9.16 -5.36 7.42
C LEU A 79 8.54 -6.76 7.34
N GLU A 80 8.58 -7.39 6.18
CA GLU A 80 8.02 -8.74 5.96
C GLU A 80 8.82 -9.84 6.67
N ARG A 81 10.15 -9.67 6.77
CA ARG A 81 11.06 -10.62 7.42
C ARG A 81 11.32 -10.30 8.90
N GLY A 82 10.68 -9.25 9.43
CA GLY A 82 10.82 -8.82 10.80
C GLY A 82 10.16 -9.77 11.80
N ASN A 83 9.76 -9.22 12.95
CA ASN A 83 9.11 -10.00 14.00
C ASN A 83 7.88 -10.76 13.45
N PRO A 84 7.85 -12.11 13.50
CA PRO A 84 6.82 -12.91 12.84
C PRO A 84 5.42 -12.72 13.44
N ASN A 85 5.30 -12.17 14.66
CA ASN A 85 4.01 -11.88 15.27
C ASN A 85 3.34 -10.64 14.66
N TYR A 86 4.13 -9.71 14.10
CA TYR A 86 3.67 -8.37 13.71
C TYR A 86 4.06 -7.96 12.28
N ASN A 87 4.87 -8.76 11.57
CA ASN A 87 5.39 -8.43 10.24
C ASN A 87 4.27 -8.08 9.25
N SER A 88 3.20 -8.87 9.19
CA SER A 88 2.07 -8.68 8.27
C SER A 88 1.31 -7.39 8.57
N GLN A 89 1.16 -7.03 9.84
CA GLN A 89 0.49 -5.83 10.28
C GLN A 89 1.33 -4.59 9.94
N LEU A 90 2.65 -4.67 10.14
CA LEU A 90 3.59 -3.58 9.90
C LEU A 90 3.89 -3.35 8.42
N SER A 91 4.01 -4.40 7.61
CA SER A 91 4.16 -4.29 6.16
C SER A 91 2.88 -3.78 5.50
N MET A 92 1.70 -4.23 5.95
CA MET A 92 0.43 -3.66 5.51
C MET A 92 0.28 -2.20 5.91
N GLN A 93 0.72 -1.82 7.12
CA GLN A 93 0.66 -0.43 7.56
C GLN A 93 1.48 0.50 6.66
N PHE A 94 2.64 0.04 6.19
CA PHE A 94 3.47 0.79 5.26
C PHE A 94 2.68 1.12 3.99
N MET A 95 2.10 0.10 3.35
CA MET A 95 1.30 0.27 2.13
C MET A 95 0.10 1.20 2.35
N VAL A 96 -0.64 0.99 3.44
CA VAL A 96 -1.83 1.77 3.77
C VAL A 96 -1.48 3.25 4.04
N SER A 97 -0.35 3.50 4.71
CA SER A 97 0.09 4.87 5.04
C SER A 97 0.62 5.60 3.81
N SER A 98 1.39 4.92 2.95
CA SER A 98 1.84 5.45 1.65
C SER A 98 0.64 5.83 0.78
N ALA A 99 -0.33 4.95 0.65
CA ALA A 99 -1.53 5.20 -0.13
C ALA A 99 -2.40 6.34 0.45
N ALA A 100 -2.55 6.41 1.77
CA ALA A 100 -3.24 7.52 2.43
C ALA A 100 -2.54 8.87 2.22
N PHE A 101 -1.21 8.88 2.18
CA PHE A 101 -0.44 10.07 1.84
C PHE A 101 -0.71 10.53 0.40
N MET A 102 -0.69 9.63 -0.58
CA MET A 102 -1.02 9.97 -1.97
C MET A 102 -2.43 10.57 -2.11
N VAL A 103 -3.41 10.04 -1.36
CA VAL A 103 -4.78 10.57 -1.33
C VAL A 103 -4.82 12.00 -0.77
N LYS A 104 -4.09 12.26 0.32
CA LYS A 104 -4.03 13.59 0.94
C LYS A 104 -3.21 14.60 0.15
N HIS A 105 -2.24 14.12 -0.62
CA HIS A 105 -1.25 14.92 -1.34
C HIS A 105 -1.22 14.53 -2.83
N PRO A 106 -2.32 14.67 -3.58
CA PRO A 106 -2.44 14.13 -4.94
C PRO A 106 -1.45 14.73 -5.95
N LYS A 107 -0.88 15.91 -5.64
CA LYS A 107 0.15 16.59 -6.44
C LYS A 107 1.57 16.08 -6.17
N VAL A 108 1.79 15.35 -5.08
CA VAL A 108 3.11 14.78 -4.76
C VAL A 108 3.25 13.45 -5.46
N LYS A 109 4.24 13.36 -6.35
CA LYS A 109 4.63 12.14 -7.07
C LYS A 109 6.02 11.65 -6.69
N ASP A 110 6.71 12.41 -5.84
CA ASP A 110 8.02 12.07 -5.31
C ASP A 110 7.93 10.76 -4.52
N PRO A 111 8.53 9.68 -5.03
CA PRO A 111 8.36 8.38 -4.42
C PRO A 111 9.11 8.29 -3.08
N VAL A 112 10.19 9.06 -2.85
CA VAL A 112 10.85 9.11 -1.53
C VAL A 112 9.86 9.62 -0.49
N LYS A 113 9.14 10.71 -0.77
CA LYS A 113 8.14 11.26 0.17
C LYS A 113 6.99 10.30 0.45
N ILE A 114 6.55 9.57 -0.57
CA ILE A 114 5.49 8.56 -0.42
C ILE A 114 5.99 7.41 0.47
N GLN A 115 7.19 6.86 0.21
CA GLN A 115 7.76 5.80 1.05
C GLN A 115 8.03 6.29 2.47
N THR A 116 8.54 7.51 2.65
CA THR A 116 8.77 8.10 3.98
C THR A 116 7.48 8.18 4.77
N ALA A 117 6.37 8.61 4.15
CA ALA A 117 5.07 8.60 4.79
C ALA A 117 4.59 7.18 5.16
N GLY A 118 4.89 6.19 4.31
CA GLY A 118 4.75 4.77 4.60
C GLY A 118 5.47 4.37 5.89
N VAL A 119 6.77 4.63 5.94
CA VAL A 119 7.63 4.31 7.09
C VAL A 119 7.14 5.02 8.35
N GLU A 120 6.81 6.30 8.26
CA GLU A 120 6.29 7.06 9.41
C GLU A 120 5.00 6.49 9.99
N GLY A 121 4.09 6.04 9.12
CA GLY A 121 2.86 5.35 9.54
C GLY A 121 3.16 4.02 10.21
N THR A 122 4.09 3.23 9.65
CA THR A 122 4.55 1.98 10.26
C THR A 122 5.19 2.22 11.64
N LEU A 123 6.02 3.26 11.79
CA LEU A 123 6.64 3.58 13.08
C LEU A 123 5.61 3.95 14.15
N LYS A 124 4.51 4.64 13.79
CA LYS A 124 3.43 4.92 14.75
C LYS A 124 2.70 3.64 15.18
N ALA A 125 2.37 2.76 14.23
CA ALA A 125 1.76 1.47 14.55
C ALA A 125 2.70 0.63 15.42
N TYR A 126 3.98 0.59 15.08
CA TYR A 126 5.02 -0.09 15.85
C TYR A 126 5.11 0.41 17.29
N GLN A 127 5.16 1.73 17.49
CA GLN A 127 5.11 2.34 18.82
C GLN A 127 3.84 2.00 19.59
N SER A 128 2.70 1.86 18.91
CA SER A 128 1.45 1.41 19.53
C SER A 128 1.48 -0.06 19.93
N ILE A 129 2.14 -0.92 19.15
CA ILE A 129 2.37 -2.34 19.49
C ILE A 129 3.28 -2.44 20.72
N LEU A 130 4.42 -1.72 20.75
CA LEU A 130 5.38 -1.76 21.86
C LEU A 130 4.78 -1.35 23.22
N LYS A 131 3.69 -0.57 23.22
CA LYS A 131 2.97 -0.21 24.46
C LYS A 131 2.21 -1.39 25.07
N VAL A 132 1.80 -2.36 24.25
CA VAL A 132 1.02 -3.53 24.65
C VAL A 132 1.92 -4.75 24.81
N ASP A 133 2.86 -4.92 23.88
CA ASP A 133 3.84 -6.01 23.87
C ASP A 133 5.25 -5.41 23.82
N LYS A 134 5.91 -5.37 24.98
CA LYS A 134 7.26 -4.80 25.11
C LYS A 134 8.33 -5.66 24.46
N ASP A 135 8.05 -6.93 24.17
CA ASP A 135 9.00 -7.85 23.54
C ASP A 135 8.85 -7.85 22.01
N ALA A 136 7.94 -7.02 21.48
CA ALA A 136 7.74 -6.82 20.05
C ALA A 136 8.89 -6.05 19.36
N HIS A 137 10.06 -5.96 19.99
CA HIS A 137 11.22 -5.26 19.45
C HIS A 137 11.60 -5.77 18.06
N PHE A 138 12.04 -4.84 17.22
CA PHE A 138 12.46 -5.14 15.86
C PHE A 138 13.54 -4.14 15.45
N ASP A 139 14.79 -4.59 15.48
CA ASP A 139 16.00 -3.78 15.32
C ASP A 139 15.94 -2.79 14.14
N PHE A 140 15.35 -3.22 13.02
CA PHE A 140 15.16 -2.35 11.85
C PHE A 140 14.26 -1.14 12.16
N LEU A 141 13.11 -1.36 12.81
CA LEU A 141 12.20 -0.27 13.18
C LEU A 141 12.73 0.54 14.36
N ASP A 142 13.46 -0.08 15.29
CA ASP A 142 14.17 0.63 16.36
C ASP A 142 15.21 1.59 15.78
N GLY A 143 16.02 1.14 14.82
CA GLY A 143 16.95 1.99 14.08
C GLY A 143 16.26 3.12 13.31
N LEU A 144 15.12 2.85 12.67
CA LEU A 144 14.33 3.85 11.97
C LEU A 144 13.70 4.90 12.92
N MET A 145 13.33 4.52 14.14
CA MET A 145 12.89 5.48 15.16
C MET A 145 14.03 6.45 15.52
N GLN A 146 15.27 5.96 15.64
CA GLN A 146 16.44 6.81 15.88
C GLN A 146 16.67 7.79 14.70
N GLN A 147 16.66 7.29 13.46
CA GLN A 147 16.77 8.13 12.25
C GLN A 147 15.70 9.23 12.23
N LYS A 148 14.48 8.93 12.68
CA LYS A 148 13.40 9.91 12.79
C LYS A 148 13.68 10.98 13.84
N GLN A 149 14.15 10.59 15.01
CA GLN A 149 14.50 11.53 16.09
C GLN A 149 15.62 12.48 15.66
N ASP A 150 16.56 11.98 14.87
CA ASP A 150 17.71 12.75 14.37
C ASP A 150 17.38 13.59 13.11
N GLY A 151 16.12 13.57 12.64
CA GLY A 151 15.70 14.27 11.43
C GLY A 151 16.29 13.69 10.13
N GLN A 152 16.81 12.47 10.16
CA GLN A 152 17.48 11.79 9.05
C GLN A 152 16.61 10.76 8.32
N LEU A 153 15.36 10.54 8.77
CA LEU A 153 14.50 9.50 8.21
C LEU A 153 14.31 9.61 6.70
N GLU A 154 14.04 10.81 6.17
CA GLU A 154 13.86 11.01 4.73
C GLU A 154 15.16 10.72 3.97
N ASN A 155 16.33 11.14 4.49
CA ASN A 155 17.63 10.84 3.90
C ASN A 155 17.92 9.34 3.88
N TYR A 156 17.59 8.64 4.97
CA TYR A 156 17.70 7.20 5.05
C TYR A 156 16.81 6.53 4.00
N VAL A 157 15.52 6.90 3.94
CA VAL A 157 14.57 6.36 2.96
C VAL A 157 15.06 6.63 1.54
N ALA A 158 15.52 7.85 1.24
CA ALA A 158 16.11 8.18 -0.06
C ALA A 158 17.30 7.27 -0.39
N SER A 159 18.18 7.00 0.58
CA SER A 159 19.36 6.15 0.36
C SER A 159 18.97 4.72 -0.02
N ILE A 160 17.98 4.12 0.66
CA ILE A 160 17.55 2.74 0.37
C ILE A 160 16.64 2.66 -0.85
N SER A 161 15.85 3.71 -1.11
CA SER A 161 14.99 3.80 -2.28
C SER A 161 15.73 4.14 -3.58
N SER A 162 16.99 4.59 -3.52
CA SER A 162 17.83 4.79 -4.72
C SER A 162 18.03 3.50 -5.56
N THR A 163 17.70 2.35 -4.99
CA THR A 163 17.77 1.03 -5.63
C THR A 163 16.42 0.51 -6.13
N CYS A 164 15.33 1.28 -5.95
CA CYS A 164 13.97 0.91 -6.33
C CYS A 164 13.61 1.45 -7.72
N GLY A 165 13.61 0.57 -8.73
CA GLY A 165 12.94 0.77 -10.02
C GLY A 165 13.12 2.16 -10.68
N GLU A 166 12.03 2.72 -11.21
CA GLU A 166 11.99 4.01 -11.94
C GLU A 166 12.41 5.22 -11.07
N MET A 167 12.56 5.07 -9.74
CA MET A 167 13.08 6.13 -8.87
C MET A 167 14.56 6.45 -9.15
N ALA A 168 15.32 5.49 -9.68
CA ALA A 168 16.69 5.71 -10.14
C ALA A 168 16.76 6.53 -11.44
N GLU A 169 15.69 6.55 -12.24
CA GLU A 169 15.61 7.24 -13.53
C GLU A 169 15.23 8.73 -13.40
N GLN A 170 14.51 9.09 -12.33
CA GLN A 170 13.97 10.44 -12.09
C GLN A 170 14.81 11.30 -11.13
N ALA A 171 15.90 10.78 -10.57
CA ALA A 171 16.88 11.59 -9.85
C ALA A 171 17.48 12.65 -10.79
N PRO A 172 17.65 13.92 -10.36
CA PRO A 172 18.23 14.94 -11.22
C PRO A 172 19.60 14.47 -11.70
N ARG A 173 19.78 14.41 -13.02
CA ARG A 173 21.06 14.07 -13.67
C ARG A 173 22.10 15.16 -13.41
N HIS A 174 22.49 15.39 -12.17
CA HIS A 174 23.64 16.21 -11.87
C HIS A 174 24.88 15.32 -11.86
N LYS A 175 25.47 15.27 -13.07
CA LYS A 175 26.85 14.87 -13.35
C LYS A 175 27.17 13.41 -12.98
N ARG A 176 26.78 12.49 -13.87
CA ARG A 176 27.70 11.39 -14.24
C ARG A 176 28.93 12.04 -14.89
N LYS A 177 29.85 12.55 -14.06
CA LYS A 177 31.24 12.61 -14.48
C LYS A 177 31.68 11.16 -14.51
N LEU A 178 31.74 10.59 -15.72
CA LEU A 178 32.63 9.47 -15.98
C LEU A 178 34.02 9.87 -15.47
N ILE A 179 34.58 9.04 -14.62
CA ILE A 179 35.99 9.05 -14.24
C ILE A 179 36.47 7.61 -14.54
N PRO A 180 37.63 7.47 -15.20
CA PRO A 180 37.93 6.43 -16.19
C PRO A 180 38.02 5.01 -15.64
#